data_AF-X1S0B8-F1
#
_entry.id   AF-X1S0B8-F1
#
_cell.length_a   1.000
_cell.length_b   1.000
_cell.length_c   1.000
_cell.angle_alpha   90.00
_cell.angle_beta   90.00
_cell.angle_gamma   90.00
#
_symmetry.space_group_name_H-M   'P 1'
#
loop_
_entity.id
_entity.type
_entity.pdbx_description
1 polymer ?
#
loop_
_entity_poly.entity_id
_entity_poly.type
_entity_poly.pdbx_seq_one_letter_code
_entity_poly.pdbx_strand_id
1 'polypeptide(L)'
;MSLNAIFRYPELYQTAMAIAFVSNQLYYDTIYQERYMGLPVDNDEGFKNGSPITFAHQLEGNLLLVHGTGDDNVHYQNFEALVNELIKHNKQFTMMSYPNRTHGIKEGENTTRHLYELLTRYLKENLPPGPASE
;
A
#
# COMPACT_ATOMS: atom_id res chain seq x y z
N MET A 1 -3.44 6.18 -0.70
CA MET A 1 -3.23 7.29 0.26
C MET A 1 -2.39 6.88 1.46
N SER A 2 -2.72 5.80 2.19
CA SER A 2 -1.97 5.38 3.40
C SER A 2 -0.44 5.34 3.20
N LEU A 3 0.03 4.83 2.05
CA LEU A 3 1.45 4.78 1.72
C LEU A 3 2.10 6.16 1.61
N ASN A 4 1.50 7.09 0.87
CA ASN A 4 2.02 8.46 0.78
C ASN A 4 2.03 9.16 2.14
N ALA A 5 1.06 8.89 3.00
CA ALA A 5 1.02 9.46 4.35
C ALA A 5 2.19 8.97 5.22
N ILE A 6 2.36 7.65 5.36
CA ILE A 6 3.41 7.07 6.21
C ILE A 6 4.82 7.28 5.67
N PHE A 7 5.00 7.33 4.35
CA PHE A 7 6.31 7.57 3.76
C PHE A 7 6.72 9.03 3.81
N ARG A 8 5.81 9.97 3.55
CA ARG A 8 6.18 11.39 3.40
C ARG A 8 6.07 12.20 4.69
N TYR A 9 5.33 11.70 5.68
CA TYR A 9 5.11 12.36 6.97
C TYR A 9 5.25 11.34 8.12
N PRO A 10 6.41 10.66 8.23
CA PRO A 10 6.63 9.60 9.23
C PRO A 10 6.46 10.10 10.69
N GLU A 11 6.66 11.40 10.93
CA GLU A 11 6.45 12.05 12.22
C GLU A 11 4.97 12.17 12.62
N LEU A 12 4.06 12.17 11.65
CA LEU A 12 2.61 12.27 11.89
C LEU A 12 1.92 10.90 11.87
N TYR A 13 2.38 9.98 11.02
CA TYR A 13 1.73 8.70 10.80
C TYR A 13 2.65 7.54 11.19
N GLN A 14 2.44 7.01 12.39
CA GLN A 14 3.26 5.92 12.93
C GLN A 14 2.82 4.51 12.51
N THR A 15 1.56 4.34 12.07
CA THR A 15 1.00 3.05 11.66
C THR A 15 0.11 3.22 10.44
N ALA A 16 0.33 2.40 9.41
CA ALA A 16 -0.47 2.39 8.19
C ALA A 16 -0.80 0.97 7.73
N MET A 17 -1.99 0.83 7.14
CA MET A 17 -2.42 -0.37 6.43
C MET A 17 -2.79 0.04 5.00
N ALA A 18 -2.21 -0.63 4.01
CA ALA A 18 -2.47 -0.40 2.60
C ALA A 18 -3.01 -1.68 1.97
N ILE A 19 -4.24 -1.61 1.44
CA ILE A 19 -4.96 -2.75 0.86
C ILE A 19 -5.22 -2.48 -0.61
N ALA A 20 -4.91 -3.44 -1.49
CA ALA A 20 -5.16 -3.38 -2.94
C ALA A 20 -4.69 -2.05 -3.58
N PHE A 21 -3.44 -1.67 -3.33
CA PHE A 21 -2.92 -0.32 -3.55
C PHE A 21 -2.16 -0.17 -4.88
N VAL A 22 -2.24 1.03 -5.48
CA VAL A 22 -1.33 1.45 -6.54
C VAL A 22 -0.03 1.95 -5.90
N SER A 23 1.08 1.31 -6.25
CA SER A 23 2.43 1.67 -5.78
C SER A 23 3.14 2.63 -6.74
N ASN A 24 2.86 2.46 -8.03
CA ASN A 24 3.43 3.19 -9.14
C ASN A 24 2.30 3.58 -10.10
N GLN A 25 2.16 4.88 -10.35
CA GLN A 25 1.12 5.44 -11.21
C GLN A 25 1.23 4.93 -12.65
N LEU A 26 2.41 4.51 -13.09
CA LEU A 26 2.63 3.90 -14.40
C LEU A 26 2.13 2.45 -14.52
N TYR A 27 1.72 1.82 -13.40
CA TYR A 27 1.21 0.44 -13.39
C TYR A 27 -0.31 0.36 -13.45
N TYR A 28 -1.00 1.49 -13.50
CA TYR A 28 -2.46 1.53 -13.59
C TYR A 28 -2.93 1.76 -15.01
N ASP A 29 -4.22 1.57 -15.27
CA ASP A 29 -4.76 1.68 -16.63
C ASP A 29 -4.68 3.12 -17.17
N THR A 30 -4.51 3.23 -18.50
CA THR A 30 -4.35 4.54 -19.15
C THR A 30 -5.61 5.40 -19.07
N ILE A 31 -6.80 4.80 -19.13
CA ILE A 31 -8.08 5.54 -19.17
C ILE A 31 -8.29 6.34 -17.88
N TYR A 32 -7.98 5.74 -16.73
CA TYR A 32 -8.04 6.40 -15.45
C TYR A 32 -6.87 7.35 -15.29
N GLN A 33 -5.66 6.87 -15.56
CA GLN A 33 -4.44 7.60 -15.22
C GLN A 33 -4.28 8.87 -16.06
N GLU A 34 -4.45 8.79 -17.37
CA GLU A 34 -4.29 9.93 -18.27
C GLU A 34 -5.39 10.97 -18.08
N ARG A 35 -6.60 10.54 -17.69
CA ARG A 35 -7.70 11.45 -17.38
C ARG A 35 -7.39 12.41 -16.25
N TYR A 36 -6.70 11.93 -15.20
CA TYR A 36 -6.45 12.73 -13.99
C TYR A 36 -5.03 13.29 -13.92
N MET A 37 -4.06 12.63 -14.57
CA MET A 37 -2.65 13.00 -14.49
C MET A 37 -2.06 13.45 -15.83
N GLY A 38 -2.82 13.41 -16.93
CA GLY A 38 -2.32 13.69 -18.27
C GLY A 38 -1.40 12.59 -18.78
N LEU A 39 -0.74 12.83 -19.91
CA LEU A 39 0.22 11.87 -20.46
C LEU A 39 1.50 11.86 -19.61
N PRO A 40 2.14 10.69 -19.41
CA PRO A 40 3.41 10.61 -18.68
C PRO A 40 4.50 11.53 -19.23
N VAL A 41 4.55 11.73 -20.55
CA VAL A 41 5.52 12.63 -21.20
C VAL A 41 5.33 14.10 -20.85
N ASP A 42 4.11 14.48 -20.48
CA ASP A 42 3.74 15.86 -20.15
C ASP A 42 3.78 16.12 -18.65
N ASN A 43 3.81 15.06 -17.82
CA ASN A 43 3.70 15.15 -16.36
C ASN A 43 4.56 14.12 -15.61
N ASP A 44 5.82 13.91 -16.05
CA ASP A 44 6.74 12.94 -15.45
C ASP A 44 6.90 13.13 -13.93
N GLU A 45 7.04 14.38 -13.48
CA GLU A 45 7.16 14.70 -12.06
C GLU A 45 5.90 14.33 -11.28
N GLY A 46 4.70 14.53 -11.86
CA GLY A 46 3.44 14.12 -11.25
C GLY A 46 3.36 12.61 -11.11
N PHE A 47 3.71 11.85 -12.15
CA PHE A 47 3.74 10.37 -12.09
C PHE A 47 4.73 9.87 -11.04
N LYS A 48 5.92 10.46 -10.96
CA LYS A 48 6.93 10.14 -9.96
C LYS A 48 6.46 10.49 -8.54
N ASN A 49 6.09 11.74 -8.29
CA ASN A 49 5.71 12.21 -6.95
C ASN A 49 4.32 11.71 -6.49
N GLY A 50 3.48 11.26 -7.42
CA GLY A 50 2.22 10.56 -7.13
C GLY A 50 2.41 9.09 -6.79
N SER A 51 3.57 8.50 -7.13
CA SER A 51 3.89 7.10 -6.88
C SER A 51 4.50 6.92 -5.49
N PRO A 52 3.79 6.30 -4.52
CA PRO A 52 4.34 6.15 -3.17
C PRO A 52 5.64 5.32 -3.13
N ILE A 53 5.89 4.44 -4.11
CA ILE A 53 7.15 3.69 -4.20
C ILE A 53 8.39 4.60 -4.23
N THR A 54 8.28 5.82 -4.76
CA THR A 54 9.37 6.81 -4.77
C THR A 54 9.84 7.20 -3.37
N PHE A 55 8.95 7.13 -2.37
CA PHE A 55 9.21 7.53 -1.00
C PHE A 55 9.39 6.34 -0.05
N ALA A 56 9.40 5.09 -0.55
CA ALA A 56 9.47 3.89 0.28
C ALA A 56 10.67 3.86 1.26
N HIS A 57 11.79 4.47 0.89
CA HIS A 57 12.99 4.63 1.72
C HIS A 57 12.77 5.46 2.99
N GLN A 58 11.66 6.19 3.10
CA GLN A 58 11.33 7.06 4.24
C GLN A 58 10.42 6.37 5.27
N LEU A 59 10.12 5.07 5.10
CA LEU A 59 9.35 4.33 6.11
C LEU A 59 10.08 4.30 7.47
N GLU A 60 9.43 4.79 8.52
CA GLU A 60 9.90 4.70 9.91
C GLU A 60 8.91 3.97 10.84
N GLY A 61 7.61 3.98 10.49
CA GLY A 61 6.54 3.36 11.28
C GLY A 61 6.16 1.93 10.88
N ASN A 62 5.04 1.47 11.43
CA ASN A 62 4.51 0.13 11.21
C ASN A 62 3.67 0.10 9.93
N LEU A 63 4.09 -0.68 8.93
CA LEU A 63 3.37 -0.84 7.67
C LEU A 63 2.85 -2.27 7.44
N LEU A 64 1.53 -2.40 7.22
CA LEU A 64 0.91 -3.61 6.70
C LEU A 64 0.51 -3.43 5.24
N LEU A 65 1.02 -4.31 4.37
CA LEU A 65 0.64 -4.42 2.97
C LEU A 65 -0.29 -5.62 2.75
N VAL A 66 -1.43 -5.42 2.09
CA VAL A 66 -2.39 -6.48 1.78
C VAL A 66 -2.80 -6.42 0.32
N HIS A 67 -2.78 -7.56 -0.38
CA HIS A 67 -3.17 -7.61 -1.79
C HIS A 67 -3.73 -8.96 -2.20
N GLY A 68 -4.67 -8.98 -3.16
CA GLY A 68 -5.12 -10.20 -3.81
C GLY A 68 -4.20 -10.59 -4.97
N THR A 69 -3.69 -11.82 -5.01
CA THR A 69 -2.78 -12.24 -6.10
C THR A 69 -3.48 -12.39 -7.45
N GLY A 70 -4.81 -12.35 -7.48
CA GLY A 70 -5.64 -12.39 -8.68
C GLY A 70 -6.33 -11.06 -8.98
N ASP A 71 -5.82 -9.95 -8.43
CA ASP A 71 -6.34 -8.61 -8.71
C ASP A 71 -6.01 -8.22 -10.16
N ASP A 72 -7.05 -8.06 -10.97
CA ASP A 72 -7.00 -7.67 -12.38
C ASP A 72 -7.23 -6.17 -12.60
N ASN A 73 -7.59 -5.42 -11.54
CA ASN A 73 -7.74 -3.98 -11.56
C ASN A 73 -6.43 -3.30 -11.14
N VAL A 74 -6.00 -3.55 -9.91
CA VAL A 74 -4.70 -3.09 -9.41
C VAL A 74 -3.77 -4.30 -9.40
N HIS A 75 -3.11 -4.54 -10.53
CA HIS A 75 -2.33 -5.76 -10.71
C HIS A 75 -1.29 -5.97 -9.59
N TYR A 76 -1.12 -7.22 -9.18
CA TYR A 76 -0.25 -7.64 -8.06
C TYR A 76 1.23 -7.23 -8.24
N GLN A 77 1.65 -6.84 -9.44
CA GLN A 77 2.95 -6.19 -9.69
C GLN A 77 3.18 -4.93 -8.84
N ASN A 78 2.12 -4.21 -8.46
CA ASN A 78 2.22 -3.06 -7.56
C ASN A 78 2.73 -3.49 -6.17
N PHE A 79 2.24 -4.62 -5.69
CA PHE A 79 2.65 -5.17 -4.41
C PHE A 79 4.11 -5.64 -4.46
N GLU A 80 4.47 -6.46 -5.45
CA GLU A 80 5.82 -6.99 -5.62
C GLU A 80 6.87 -5.88 -5.79
N ALA A 81 6.57 -4.85 -6.59
CA ALA A 81 7.48 -3.73 -6.81
C ALA A 81 7.74 -2.94 -5.51
N LEU A 82 6.69 -2.63 -4.74
CA LEU A 82 6.85 -1.92 -3.47
C LEU A 82 7.61 -2.75 -2.44
N VAL A 83 7.29 -4.04 -2.33
CA VAL A 83 8.00 -4.99 -1.45
C VAL A 83 9.50 -5.01 -1.79
N ASN A 84 9.85 -5.13 -3.07
CA ASN A 84 11.24 -5.13 -3.50
C ASN A 84 11.96 -3.80 -3.18
N GLU A 85 11.30 -2.65 -3.36
CA GLU A 85 11.88 -1.35 -3.03
C GLU A 85 12.06 -1.18 -1.50
N LEU A 86 11.11 -1.64 -0.68
CA LEU A 86 11.26 -1.63 0.77
C LEU A 86 12.43 -2.52 1.23
N ILE A 87 12.57 -3.73 0.67
CA ILE A 87 13.69 -4.64 0.94
C ILE A 87 15.03 -3.97 0.59
N LYS A 88 15.12 -3.36 -0.59
CA LYS A 88 16.32 -2.64 -1.05
C LYS A 88 16.78 -1.56 -0.06
N HIS A 89 15.85 -0.91 0.64
CA HIS A 89 16.14 0.11 1.66
C HIS A 89 16.17 -0.44 3.10
N ASN A 90 16.21 -1.76 3.27
CA ASN A 90 16.22 -2.46 4.56
C ASN A 90 15.07 -2.02 5.49
N LYS A 91 13.89 -1.77 4.92
CA LYS A 91 12.70 -1.40 5.68
C LYS A 91 11.94 -2.63 6.13
N GLN A 92 11.53 -2.63 7.39
CA GLN A 92 10.71 -3.70 7.96
C GLN A 92 9.23 -3.39 7.71
N PHE A 93 8.46 -4.41 7.35
CA PHE A 93 7.03 -4.32 7.07
C PHE A 93 6.36 -5.69 7.24
N THR A 94 5.05 -5.70 7.41
CA THR A 94 4.23 -6.90 7.40
C THR A 94 3.49 -6.99 6.08
N MET A 95 3.32 -8.20 5.55
CA MET A 95 2.63 -8.39 4.28
C MET A 95 1.68 -9.59 4.32
N MET A 96 0.56 -9.50 3.61
CA MET A 96 -0.41 -10.58 3.43
C MET A 96 -0.91 -10.64 1.99
N SER A 97 -0.56 -11.71 1.29
CA SER A 97 -1.10 -12.02 -0.04
C SER A 97 -2.30 -12.94 0.10
N TYR A 98 -3.43 -12.55 -0.49
CA TYR A 98 -4.64 -13.37 -0.57
C TYR A 98 -4.65 -14.15 -1.89
N PRO A 99 -4.42 -15.48 -1.88
CA PRO A 99 -4.25 -16.24 -3.10
C PRO A 99 -5.52 -16.25 -3.95
N ASN A 100 -5.43 -15.89 -5.22
CA ASN A 100 -6.55 -15.90 -6.18
C ASN A 100 -7.76 -15.04 -5.74
N ARG A 101 -7.51 -13.98 -4.97
CA ARG A 101 -8.52 -12.97 -4.63
C ARG A 101 -8.36 -11.80 -5.60
N THR A 102 -9.49 -11.27 -6.05
CA THR A 102 -9.53 -10.08 -6.91
C THR A 102 -9.38 -8.81 -6.06
N HIS A 103 -9.54 -7.65 -6.69
CA HIS A 103 -9.51 -6.34 -6.02
C HIS A 103 -10.39 -6.25 -4.76
N GLY A 104 -11.52 -6.96 -4.74
CA GLY A 104 -12.45 -6.93 -3.62
C GLY A 104 -12.04 -7.77 -2.40
N ILE A 105 -11.04 -8.64 -2.52
CA ILE A 105 -10.54 -9.56 -1.47
C ILE A 105 -11.71 -10.23 -0.72
N LYS A 106 -12.60 -10.89 -1.47
CA LYS A 106 -13.81 -11.52 -0.91
C LYS A 106 -14.06 -12.94 -1.38
N GLU A 107 -13.35 -13.37 -2.42
CA GLU A 107 -13.49 -14.70 -3.00
C GLU A 107 -13.06 -15.77 -2.00
N GLY A 108 -13.72 -16.92 -2.00
CA GLY A 108 -13.41 -18.06 -1.12
C GLY A 108 -13.93 -17.91 0.31
N GLU A 109 -14.11 -19.07 0.96
CA GLU A 109 -14.65 -19.15 2.32
C GLU A 109 -13.75 -18.42 3.34
N ASN A 110 -14.38 -17.76 4.32
CA ASN A 110 -13.73 -17.04 5.42
C ASN A 110 -12.81 -15.86 5.05
N THR A 111 -12.62 -15.52 3.77
CA THR A 111 -11.71 -14.43 3.33
C THR A 111 -12.01 -13.11 4.01
N THR A 112 -13.26 -12.65 3.98
CA THR A 112 -13.67 -11.37 4.57
C THR A 112 -13.41 -11.33 6.07
N ARG A 113 -13.76 -12.40 6.79
CA ARG A 113 -13.53 -12.50 8.23
C ARG A 113 -12.04 -12.46 8.55
N HIS A 114 -11.23 -13.25 7.83
CA HIS A 114 -9.79 -13.27 8.00
C HIS A 114 -9.16 -11.89 7.76
N LEU A 115 -9.60 -11.18 6.71
CA LEU A 115 -9.16 -9.81 6.41
C LEU A 115 -9.44 -8.86 7.57
N TYR A 116 -10.67 -8.77 8.04
CA TYR A 116 -11.00 -7.85 9.13
C TYR A 116 -10.35 -8.25 10.47
N GLU A 117 -10.19 -9.54 10.76
CA GLU A 117 -9.45 -10.00 11.93
C GLU A 117 -7.96 -9.65 11.84
N LEU A 118 -7.33 -9.77 10.66
CA LEU A 118 -5.95 -9.34 10.41
C LEU A 118 -5.78 -7.84 10.65
N LEU A 119 -6.62 -7.01 10.03
CA LEU A 119 -6.56 -5.55 10.18
C LEU A 119 -6.78 -5.13 11.64
N THR A 120 -7.76 -5.75 12.31
CA THR A 120 -8.06 -5.48 13.72
C THR A 120 -6.90 -5.85 14.63
N ARG A 121 -6.30 -7.03 14.41
CA ARG A 121 -5.14 -7.50 15.17
C ARG A 121 -3.95 -6.55 14.99
N TYR A 122 -3.65 -6.19 13.74
CA TYR A 122 -2.54 -5.30 13.42
C TYR A 122 -2.68 -3.94 14.10
N LEU A 123 -3.89 -3.36 14.10
CA LEU A 123 -4.17 -2.12 14.84
C LEU A 123 -3.97 -2.29 16.35
N LYS A 124 -4.48 -3.36 16.95
CA LYS A 124 -4.33 -3.59 18.40
C LYS A 124 -2.87 -3.77 18.82
N GLU A 125 -2.04 -4.36 17.98
CA GLU A 125 -0.62 -4.60 18.24
C GLU A 125 0.24 -3.34 18.02
N ASN A 126 -0.08 -2.53 17.00
CA ASN A 126 0.78 -1.43 16.54
C ASN A 126 0.21 -0.03 16.80
N LEU A 127 -0.98 0.07 17.40
CA LEU A 127 -1.61 1.33 17.76
C LEU A 127 -2.23 1.19 19.16
N PRO A 128 -1.40 1.23 20.23
CA PRO A 128 -1.89 1.09 21.59
C PRO A 128 -2.85 2.25 21.95
N PRO A 129 -3.89 1.99 22.76
CA PRO A 129 -4.85 3.01 23.15
C PRO A 129 -4.21 4.05 24.09
N GLY A 130 -4.28 5.33 23.72
CA GLY A 130 -3.91 6.47 24.58
C GLY A 130 -3.07 7.53 23.87
N PRO A 131 -2.98 8.76 24.41
CA PRO A 131 -1.93 9.70 23.99
C PRO A 131 -0.56 9.08 24.34
N ALA A 132 0.45 9.33 23.50
CA ALA A 132 1.83 9.01 23.86
C ALA A 132 2.14 9.72 25.18
N SER A 133 2.37 8.96 26.24
CA SER A 133 2.80 9.51 27.51
C SER A 133 4.15 10.20 27.30
N GLU A 134 4.19 11.51 27.53
CA GLU A 134 5.42 12.29 27.73
C GLU A 134 6.17 11.82 28.99
#